data_AF-A0A4Y2GQF7-F1
#
_entry.id   AF-A0A4Y2GQF7-F1
#
_cell.length_a   1.000
_cell.length_b   1.000
_cell.length_c   1.000
_cell.angle_alpha   90.00
_cell.angle_beta   90.00
_cell.angle_gamma   90.00
#
_symmetry.space_group_name_H-M   'P 1'
#
loop_
_entity.id
_entity.type
_entity.pdbx_description
1 polymer ?
#
loop_
_entity_poly.entity_id
_entity_poly.type
_entity_poly.pdbx_seq_one_letter_code
_entity_poly.pdbx_strand_id
1 'polypeptide(L)'
;MSENAWEGPIVNEIVFLAKDRGLEVDINDIDELVEGHNQELPTKELMELHCVSQQEVIEDCLSEEEVVTAKQQSSSAITEMLKAWETDSSYIENHHPNKTVAMLTTNLVNDNAVSHFYQIFEESATTNVSRQLSTKKELSMYHNSYKNSIKTRKKN
;
A
#
# COMPACT_ATOMS: atom_id res chain seq x y z
N MET A 1 49.23 -15.72 -16.35
CA MET A 1 48.34 -15.59 -15.19
C MET A 1 47.74 -14.21 -15.30
N SER A 2 46.49 -14.11 -15.75
CA SER A 2 45.80 -12.83 -15.95
C SER A 2 44.80 -12.61 -14.83
N GLU A 3 44.97 -11.46 -14.15
CA GLU A 3 44.09 -10.88 -13.14
C GLU A 3 42.67 -10.70 -13.67
N ASN A 4 41.71 -11.23 -12.92
CA ASN A 4 40.27 -11.05 -13.09
C ASN A 4 39.82 -9.79 -12.31
N ALA A 5 39.94 -8.63 -12.96
CA ALA A 5 39.58 -7.31 -12.42
C ALA A 5 38.05 -7.00 -12.44
N TRP A 6 37.17 -7.98 -12.19
CA TRP A 6 35.71 -7.80 -12.25
C TRP A 6 34.93 -8.48 -11.12
N GLU A 7 35.47 -8.53 -9.90
CA GLU A 7 34.67 -8.89 -8.72
C GLU A 7 33.93 -7.64 -8.22
N GLY A 8 32.65 -7.54 -8.59
CA GLY A 8 31.78 -6.41 -8.24
C GLY A 8 31.58 -6.23 -6.72
N PRO A 9 31.14 -5.04 -6.26
CA PRO A 9 31.05 -4.69 -4.84
C PRO A 9 30.20 -5.68 -4.00
N ILE A 10 29.18 -6.28 -4.61
CA ILE A 10 28.28 -7.26 -3.95
C ILE A 10 29.00 -8.59 -3.69
N VAL A 11 29.80 -9.09 -4.65
CA VAL A 11 30.55 -10.34 -4.50
C VAL A 11 31.59 -10.19 -3.38
N ASN A 12 32.26 -9.03 -3.30
CA ASN A 12 33.20 -8.74 -2.23
C ASN A 12 32.55 -8.69 -0.85
N GLU A 13 31.32 -8.17 -0.74
CA GLU A 13 30.59 -8.12 0.53
C GLU A 13 30.15 -9.50 1.00
N ILE A 14 29.68 -10.36 0.09
CA ILE A 14 29.31 -11.76 0.38
C ILE A 14 30.53 -12.56 0.85
N VAL A 15 31.66 -12.44 0.13
CA VAL A 15 32.93 -13.09 0.49
C VAL A 15 33.43 -12.59 1.86
N PHE A 16 33.31 -11.28 2.13
CA PHE A 16 33.69 -10.70 3.41
C PHE A 16 32.86 -11.26 4.57
N LEU A 17 31.52 -11.33 4.42
CA LEU A 17 30.61 -11.86 5.43
C LEU A 17 30.80 -13.35 5.70
N ALA A 18 31.05 -14.14 4.65
CA ALA A 18 31.35 -15.56 4.80
C ALA A 18 32.63 -15.78 5.61
N LYS A 19 33.67 -14.98 5.31
CA LYS A 19 34.96 -15.05 5.98
C LYS A 19 34.88 -14.62 7.45
N ASP A 20 34.09 -13.59 7.77
CA ASP A 20 33.81 -13.18 9.16
C ASP A 20 33.11 -14.29 9.95
N ARG A 21 32.28 -15.09 9.29
CA ARG A 21 31.60 -16.27 9.86
C ARG A 21 32.41 -17.57 9.80
N GLY A 22 33.66 -17.51 9.33
CA GLY A 22 34.55 -18.68 9.21
C GLY A 22 34.11 -19.71 8.17
N LEU A 23 33.30 -19.31 7.20
CA LEU A 23 32.84 -20.15 6.09
C LEU A 23 33.78 -19.96 4.89
N GLU A 24 34.23 -21.08 4.33
CA GLU A 24 34.96 -21.11 3.06
C GLU A 24 33.93 -21.20 1.93
N VAL A 25 33.89 -20.18 1.08
CA VAL A 25 32.93 -20.05 -0.02
C VAL A 25 33.71 -20.07 -1.33
N ASP A 26 33.38 -21.00 -2.23
CA ASP A 26 33.95 -21.07 -3.57
C ASP A 26 33.25 -20.07 -4.50
N ILE A 27 33.96 -19.63 -5.54
CA ILE A 27 33.44 -18.69 -6.54
C ILE A 27 32.25 -19.30 -7.29
N ASN A 28 32.24 -20.64 -7.47
CA ASN A 28 31.10 -21.34 -8.06
C ASN A 28 29.85 -21.31 -7.18
N ASP A 29 30.00 -21.34 -5.84
CA ASP A 29 28.87 -21.26 -4.90
C ASP A 29 28.23 -19.86 -4.93
N ILE A 30 29.04 -18.82 -5.20
CA ILE A 30 28.58 -17.44 -5.32
C ILE A 30 27.81 -17.24 -6.63
N ASP A 31 28.30 -17.81 -7.74
CA ASP A 31 27.64 -17.70 -9.05
C ASP A 31 26.25 -18.37 -9.03
N GLU A 32 26.13 -19.55 -8.40
CA GLU A 32 24.85 -20.23 -8.18
C GLU A 32 23.91 -19.44 -7.26
N LEU A 33 24.43 -18.81 -6.19
CA LEU A 33 23.64 -17.97 -5.30
C LEU A 33 23.12 -16.71 -6.00
N VAL A 34 23.95 -16.07 -6.82
CA VAL A 34 23.58 -14.89 -7.61
C VAL A 34 22.56 -15.26 -8.69
N GLU A 35 22.72 -16.41 -9.35
CA GLU A 35 21.78 -16.88 -10.37
C GLU A 35 20.42 -17.29 -9.77
N GLY A 36 20.41 -17.98 -8.62
CA GLY A 36 19.19 -18.34 -7.89
C GLY A 36 18.42 -17.12 -7.37
N HIS A 37 19.12 -16.11 -6.83
CA HIS A 37 18.50 -14.89 -6.33
C HIS A 37 17.98 -13.96 -7.45
N ASN A 38 18.47 -14.12 -8.68
CA ASN A 38 17.93 -13.44 -9.86
C ASN A 38 16.65 -14.10 -10.39
N GLN A 39 16.44 -15.41 -10.14
CA GLN A 39 15.19 -16.11 -10.44
C GLN A 39 14.13 -15.98 -9.35
N GLU A 40 14.54 -15.80 -8.09
CA GLU A 40 13.64 -15.69 -6.93
C GLU A 40 13.15 -14.25 -6.64
N LEU A 41 13.29 -13.35 -7.61
CA LEU A 41 12.63 -12.05 -7.65
C LEU A 41 11.29 -12.15 -8.39
N PRO A 42 10.14 -12.42 -7.74
CA PRO A 42 8.85 -12.25 -8.37
C PRO A 42 8.49 -10.75 -8.36
N THR A 43 9.10 -9.95 -9.23
CA THR A 43 9.09 -8.47 -9.09
C THR A 43 8.33 -7.74 -10.21
N LYS A 44 7.36 -8.38 -10.87
CA LYS A 44 6.40 -7.66 -11.72
C LYS A 44 4.95 -7.97 -11.37
N GLU A 45 4.58 -9.25 -11.37
CA GLU A 45 3.19 -9.64 -11.13
C GLU A 45 2.73 -9.39 -9.68
N LEU A 46 3.60 -9.58 -8.69
CA LEU A 46 3.30 -9.27 -7.28
C LEU A 46 3.26 -7.77 -6.97
N MET A 47 4.11 -6.97 -7.64
CA MET A 47 4.09 -5.51 -7.53
C MET A 47 2.87 -4.90 -8.23
N GLU A 48 2.49 -5.40 -9.41
CA GLU A 48 1.27 -4.97 -10.10
C GLU A 48 0.03 -5.28 -9.27
N LEU A 49 -0.06 -6.47 -8.64
CA LEU A 49 -1.19 -6.83 -7.79
C LEU A 49 -1.34 -5.89 -6.58
N HIS A 50 -0.24 -5.51 -5.95
CA HIS A 50 -0.23 -4.58 -4.82
C HIS A 50 -0.53 -3.13 -5.24
N CYS A 51 -0.15 -2.74 -6.45
CA CYS A 51 -0.45 -1.43 -7.02
C CYS A 51 -1.95 -1.28 -7.34
N VAL A 52 -2.54 -2.28 -8.01
CA VAL A 52 -3.96 -2.26 -8.40
C VAL A 52 -4.89 -2.24 -7.18
N SER A 53 -4.58 -3.02 -6.14
CA SER A 53 -5.40 -3.07 -4.93
C SER A 53 -5.41 -1.75 -4.14
N GLN A 54 -4.31 -0.98 -4.15
CA GLN A 54 -4.27 0.32 -3.47
C GLN A 54 -4.95 1.41 -4.29
N GLN A 55 -4.82 1.36 -5.63
CA GLN A 55 -5.45 2.32 -6.54
C GLN A 55 -6.99 2.25 -6.48
N GLU A 56 -7.56 1.04 -6.51
CA GLU A 56 -9.02 0.81 -6.46
C GLU A 56 -9.63 1.33 -5.13
N VAL A 57 -8.92 1.13 -4.01
CA VAL A 57 -9.36 1.58 -2.68
C VAL A 57 -9.37 3.11 -2.56
N ILE A 58 -8.41 3.79 -3.18
CA ILE A 58 -8.34 5.26 -3.20
C ILE A 58 -9.47 5.84 -4.07
N GLU A 59 -9.72 5.27 -5.25
CA GLU A 59 -10.66 5.81 -6.23
C GLU A 59 -12.12 5.75 -5.74
N ASP A 60 -12.50 4.65 -5.06
CA ASP A 60 -13.86 4.48 -4.50
C ASP A 60 -14.20 5.54 -3.44
N CYS A 61 -13.25 5.88 -2.57
CA CYS A 61 -13.44 6.84 -1.48
C CYS A 61 -13.48 8.30 -1.97
N LEU A 62 -12.95 8.58 -3.18
CA LEU A 62 -12.93 9.92 -3.78
C LEU A 62 -14.27 10.32 -4.41
N SER A 63 -15.20 9.36 -4.58
CA SER A 63 -16.48 9.57 -5.27
C SER A 63 -17.65 10.00 -4.37
N GLU A 64 -17.50 10.01 -3.04
CA GLU A 64 -18.57 10.36 -2.10
C GLU A 64 -18.59 11.86 -1.75
N GLU A 65 -19.67 12.56 -2.13
CA GLU A 65 -20.01 13.91 -1.65
C GLU A 65 -20.16 13.91 -0.11
N GLU A 66 -19.17 14.47 0.59
CA GLU A 66 -18.99 14.33 2.03
C GLU A 66 -19.77 15.38 2.85
N VAL A 67 -20.83 14.94 3.57
CA VAL A 67 -21.60 15.76 4.53
C VAL A 67 -20.88 15.88 5.87
N VAL A 68 -20.50 17.12 6.20
CA VAL A 68 -19.62 17.60 7.29
C VAL A 68 -20.06 17.24 8.72
N THR A 69 -19.22 16.46 9.42
CA THR A 69 -19.09 16.48 10.90
C THR A 69 -17.64 16.28 11.34
N ALA A 70 -17.22 16.93 12.44
CA ALA A 70 -15.84 17.22 12.88
C ALA A 70 -14.75 16.10 12.87
N LYS A 71 -15.07 14.84 12.60
CA LYS A 71 -14.08 13.77 12.35
C LYS A 71 -13.49 13.82 10.93
N GLN A 72 -14.15 14.55 10.03
CA GLN A 72 -13.84 14.68 8.61
C GLN A 72 -12.47 15.32 8.31
N GLN A 73 -11.99 16.19 9.20
CA GLN A 73 -10.69 16.86 9.00
C GLN A 73 -9.51 15.88 9.01
N SER A 74 -9.66 14.70 9.62
CA SER A 74 -8.64 13.64 9.54
C SER A 74 -8.65 12.90 8.20
N SER A 75 -9.84 12.68 7.61
CA SER A 75 -10.00 11.96 6.34
C SER A 75 -9.44 12.75 5.16
N SER A 76 -9.73 14.05 5.07
CA SER A 76 -9.21 14.88 3.96
C SER A 76 -7.70 15.03 4.04
N ALA A 77 -7.15 15.24 5.24
CA ALA A 77 -5.70 15.39 5.44
C ALA A 77 -4.93 14.09 5.11
N ILE A 78 -5.49 12.92 5.45
CA ILE A 78 -4.90 11.62 5.10
C ILE A 78 -4.97 11.42 3.58
N THR A 79 -6.10 11.73 2.95
CA THR A 79 -6.27 11.64 1.50
C THR A 79 -5.31 12.57 0.76
N GLU A 80 -5.12 13.80 1.24
CA GLU A 80 -4.16 14.77 0.69
C GLU A 80 -2.71 14.27 0.81
N MET A 81 -2.35 13.68 1.95
CA MET A 81 -1.03 13.06 2.15
C MET A 81 -0.79 11.92 1.17
N LEU A 82 -1.76 11.00 1.00
CA LEU A 82 -1.62 9.86 0.09
C LEU A 82 -1.45 10.32 -1.38
N LYS A 83 -2.20 11.34 -1.80
CA LYS A 83 -2.06 11.95 -3.14
C LYS A 83 -0.70 12.61 -3.36
N ALA A 84 -0.19 13.32 -2.34
CA ALA A 84 1.13 13.93 -2.41
C ALA A 84 2.22 12.86 -2.56
N TRP A 85 2.12 11.77 -1.79
CA TRP A 85 3.06 10.64 -1.88
C TRP A 85 3.01 9.93 -3.24
N GLU A 86 1.82 9.69 -3.81
CA GLU A 86 1.67 9.10 -5.14
C GLU A 86 2.36 9.95 -6.22
N THR A 87 2.24 11.28 -6.11
CA THR A 87 2.90 12.21 -7.02
C THR A 87 4.44 12.17 -6.85
N ASP A 88 4.92 12.24 -5.62
CA ASP A 88 6.36 12.25 -5.31
C ASP A 88 7.03 10.92 -5.69
N SER A 89 6.42 9.79 -5.33
CA SER A 89 6.93 8.45 -5.67
C SER A 89 6.97 8.23 -7.18
N SER A 90 5.92 8.64 -7.91
CA SER A 90 5.90 8.61 -9.38
C SER A 90 7.01 9.47 -9.99
N TYR A 91 7.26 10.66 -9.44
CA TYR A 91 8.34 11.52 -9.92
C TYR A 91 9.72 10.87 -9.72
N ILE A 92 9.97 10.31 -8.53
CA ILE A 92 11.20 9.59 -8.18
C ILE A 92 11.41 8.40 -9.11
N GLU A 93 10.41 7.55 -9.29
CA GLU A 93 10.50 6.38 -10.16
C GLU A 93 10.81 6.77 -11.60
N ASN A 94 10.19 7.84 -12.12
CA ASN A 94 10.35 8.26 -13.51
C ASN A 94 11.69 8.96 -13.78
N HIS A 95 12.20 9.76 -12.85
CA HIS A 95 13.35 10.66 -13.11
C HIS A 95 14.66 10.21 -12.47
N HIS A 96 14.65 9.28 -11.51
CA HIS A 96 15.88 8.86 -10.86
C HIS A 96 16.78 8.05 -11.82
N PRO A 97 18.09 8.36 -11.92
CA PRO A 97 19.01 7.70 -12.84
C PRO A 97 19.25 6.23 -12.50
N ASN A 98 19.11 5.85 -11.23
CA ASN A 98 19.20 4.47 -10.76
C ASN A 98 17.82 3.95 -10.34
N LYS A 99 17.16 3.20 -11.23
CA LYS A 99 15.80 2.70 -11.00
C LYS A 99 15.70 1.75 -9.81
N THR A 100 16.70 0.88 -9.63
CA THR A 100 16.73 -0.09 -8.52
C THR A 100 16.78 0.61 -7.16
N VAL A 101 17.62 1.64 -7.03
CA VAL A 101 17.71 2.43 -5.78
C VAL A 101 16.44 3.22 -5.52
N ALA A 102 15.83 3.80 -6.55
CA ALA A 102 14.55 4.48 -6.43
C ALA A 102 13.45 3.55 -5.93
N MET A 103 13.32 2.36 -6.54
CA MET A 103 12.32 1.36 -6.16
C MET A 103 12.51 0.89 -4.71
N LEU A 104 13.74 0.59 -4.30
CA LEU A 104 14.05 0.21 -2.91
C LEU A 104 13.69 1.30 -1.91
N THR A 105 13.98 2.56 -2.26
CA THR A 105 13.67 3.71 -1.40
C THR A 105 12.16 3.91 -1.27
N THR A 106 11.42 3.83 -2.38
CA THR A 106 9.96 3.94 -2.39
C THR A 106 9.31 2.82 -1.57
N ASN A 107 9.76 1.58 -1.74
CA ASN A 107 9.24 0.44 -0.97
C ASN A 107 9.51 0.60 0.53
N LEU A 108 10.71 1.05 0.92
CA LEU A 108 11.05 1.29 2.32
C LEU A 108 10.17 2.36 2.96
N VAL A 109 9.85 3.43 2.24
CA VAL A 109 8.96 4.49 2.73
C VAL A 109 7.52 3.98 2.81
N ASN A 110 7.07 3.18 1.84
CA ASN A 110 5.76 2.55 1.85
C ASN A 110 5.56 1.68 3.09
N ASP A 111 6.49 0.78 3.36
CA ASP A 111 6.40 -0.19 4.45
C ASP A 111 6.44 0.49 5.83
N ASN A 112 7.25 1.54 5.98
CA ASN A 112 7.50 2.14 7.30
C ASN A 112 6.61 3.34 7.64
N ALA A 113 6.14 4.08 6.64
CA ALA A 113 5.42 5.34 6.85
C ALA A 113 4.04 5.33 6.20
N VAL A 114 3.96 5.00 4.91
CA VAL A 114 2.73 5.17 4.12
C VAL A 114 1.68 4.13 4.50
N SER A 115 2.10 2.90 4.81
CA SER A 115 1.22 1.80 5.26
C SER A 115 0.34 2.20 6.44
N HIS A 116 0.87 2.98 7.40
CA HIS A 116 0.08 3.46 8.52
C HIS A 116 -1.07 4.38 8.10
N PHE A 117 -0.87 5.21 7.07
CA PHE A 117 -1.93 6.07 6.54
C PHE A 117 -2.99 5.26 5.79
N TYR A 118 -2.60 4.21 5.06
CA TYR A 118 -3.54 3.29 4.43
C TYR A 118 -4.42 2.55 5.44
N GLN A 119 -3.84 2.08 6.54
CA GLN A 119 -4.61 1.42 7.61
C GLN A 119 -5.63 2.37 8.23
N ILE A 120 -5.23 3.61 8.56
CA ILE A 120 -6.15 4.60 9.12
C ILE A 120 -7.26 4.94 8.11
N PHE A 121 -6.92 5.01 6.83
CA PHE A 121 -7.87 5.24 5.75
C PHE A 121 -8.90 4.11 5.64
N GLU A 122 -8.45 2.85 5.61
CA GLU A 122 -9.32 1.65 5.51
C GLU A 122 -10.21 1.46 6.75
N GLU A 123 -9.67 1.69 7.95
CA GLU A 123 -10.44 1.71 9.20
C GLU A 123 -11.52 2.81 9.19
N SER A 124 -11.20 3.97 8.61
CA SER A 124 -12.14 5.08 8.49
C SER A 124 -13.26 4.79 7.47
N ALA A 125 -12.95 4.10 6.37
CA ALA A 125 -13.92 3.70 5.35
C ALA A 125 -14.91 2.66 5.89
N THR A 126 -14.41 1.59 6.52
CA THR A 126 -15.24 0.50 7.08
C THR A 126 -16.17 0.98 8.20
N THR A 127 -15.69 1.88 9.07
CA THR A 127 -16.51 2.48 10.11
C THR A 127 -17.55 3.46 9.55
N ASN A 128 -17.24 4.21 8.49
CA ASN A 128 -18.20 5.11 7.86
C ASN A 128 -19.33 4.35 7.15
N VAL A 129 -19.00 3.31 6.36
CA VAL A 129 -19.98 2.42 5.71
C VAL A 129 -20.92 1.79 6.75
N SER A 130 -20.37 1.26 7.83
CA SER A 130 -21.17 0.65 8.92
C SER A 130 -22.12 1.66 9.57
N ARG A 131 -21.65 2.90 9.80
CA ARG A 131 -22.47 3.97 10.38
C ARG A 131 -23.60 4.41 9.44
N GLN A 132 -23.32 4.55 8.14
CA GLN A 132 -24.30 4.90 7.10
C GLN A 132 -25.39 3.83 6.94
N LEU A 133 -25.01 2.56 6.96
CA LEU A 133 -25.96 1.45 6.94
C LEU A 133 -26.89 1.47 8.16
N SER A 134 -26.35 1.77 9.33
CA SER A 134 -27.12 1.87 10.57
C SER A 134 -28.15 3.01 10.51
N THR A 135 -27.74 4.22 10.11
CA THR A 135 -28.64 5.38 10.00
C THR A 135 -29.72 5.17 8.94
N LYS A 136 -29.39 4.58 7.80
CA LYS A 136 -30.36 4.24 6.74
C LYS A 136 -31.41 3.24 7.24
N LYS A 137 -31.00 2.26 8.05
CA LYS A 137 -31.91 1.27 8.65
C LYS A 137 -32.84 1.93 9.67
N GLU A 138 -32.34 2.80 10.54
CA GLU A 138 -33.15 3.54 11.51
C GLU A 138 -34.20 4.45 10.85
N LEU A 139 -33.81 5.21 9.82
CA LEU A 139 -34.73 6.05 9.05
C LEU A 139 -35.84 5.22 8.38
N SER A 140 -35.49 4.04 7.86
CA SER A 140 -36.48 3.13 7.26
C SER A 140 -37.50 2.62 8.29
N MET A 141 -37.06 2.35 9.53
CA MET A 141 -37.95 1.93 10.63
C MET A 141 -38.93 3.05 10.99
N TYR A 142 -38.44 4.28 11.14
CA TYR A 142 -39.29 5.44 11.42
C TYR A 142 -40.34 5.67 10.33
N HIS A 143 -39.93 5.60 9.05
CA HIS A 143 -40.85 5.78 7.93
C HIS A 143 -41.95 4.71 7.89
N ASN A 144 -41.59 3.45 8.16
CA ASN A 144 -42.54 2.34 8.20
C ASN A 144 -43.52 2.45 9.38
N SER A 145 -43.03 2.82 10.57
CA SER A 145 -43.86 3.07 11.74
C SER A 145 -44.88 4.19 11.49
N TYR A 146 -44.42 5.30 10.90
CA TYR A 146 -45.27 6.43 10.53
C TYR A 146 -46.36 6.03 9.53
N LYS A 147 -46.00 5.32 8.45
CA LYS A 147 -46.97 4.80 7.45
C LYS A 147 -48.03 3.90 8.09
N ASN A 148 -47.63 3.00 9.00
CA ASN A 148 -48.57 2.12 9.69
C ASN A 148 -49.54 2.89 10.59
N SER A 149 -49.07 3.93 11.29
CA SER A 149 -49.90 4.77 12.14
C SER A 149 -50.98 5.57 11.37
N ILE A 150 -50.67 6.00 10.15
CA ILE A 150 -51.63 6.69 9.29
C ILE A 150 -52.66 5.70 8.73
N LYS A 151 -52.21 4.49 8.38
CA LYS A 151 -53.06 3.44 7.81
C LYS A 151 -54.10 2.94 8.81
N THR A 152 -53.76 2.84 10.10
CA THR A 152 -54.70 2.44 11.15
C THR A 152 -55.74 3.52 11.45
N ARG A 153 -55.36 4.80 11.43
CA ARG A 153 -56.29 5.93 11.65
C ARG A 153 -57.30 6.13 10.52
N LYS A 154 -56.99 5.73 9.29
CA LYS A 154 -57.94 5.79 8.15
C LYS A 154 -58.93 4.63 8.11
N LYS A 155 -58.78 3.63 8.99
CA LYS A 155 -59.60 2.41 9.01
C LYS A 155 -60.63 2.37 10.14
N ASN A 156 -60.59 3.36 11.04
CA ASN A 156 -61.58 3.63 12.08
C ASN A 156 -62.37 4.89 11.73
#